data_AF-A0AAD3T5P8-F1
#
_entry.id   AF-A0AAD3T5P8-F1
#
_cell.length_a   1.000
_cell.length_b   1.000
_cell.length_c   1.000
_cell.angle_alpha   90.00
_cell.angle_beta   90.00
_cell.angle_gamma   90.00
#
_symmetry.space_group_name_H-M   'P 1'
#
loop_
_entity.id
_entity.type
_entity.pdbx_description
1 polymer ?
#
loop_
_entity_poly.entity_id
_entity_poly.type
_entity_poly.pdbx_seq_one_letter_code
_entity_poly.pdbx_strand_id
1 'polypeptide(L)'
;MPSLSWSKISRVIHKKDSSQGKEPLGSFVPITGMMEGDTSWISYNHYDTTLGHGDVDSFSEVSDEENKEVVSMDSILPDELLERILSYLPIASIFRVGCVCKKWHEIVTSKRFFLILSNVLAQKPWYFMFTSSDEPMGYAYDPTLRKWYSLNLPCFITSNWFIASSCGLVCFMSNDKQCELHVNNPLTKCCRRLVEPPCLKLSDYSALAMSVNRTCLGYKISIVKSRQVPENFYQWDLSIHIYDSETAVWVTSFTEVFTGWRGGDESVICNGILYFLIYATGGGMPDSRHGLIKYNLSSRSSHSLLMRNFIPVPCSLTCGRLMNLKERLVMVGGIGKQDRYDIIKGIGIWVLSGTEWQEVARMPHKFFQGFGELDDVFASSGTDDLIYIQSYGAPALLIFDMSHKQWRWSQKCPVTKRFPLQLFNGFCFEPRPEIAP
;
A
#
# COMPACT_ATOMS: atom_id res chain seq x y z
N MET A 1 20.10 -1.90 -24.44
CA MET A 1 20.45 -2.79 -23.30
C MET A 1 19.23 -2.90 -22.42
N PRO A 2 18.72 -4.10 -22.11
CA PRO A 2 17.37 -4.22 -21.60
C PRO A 2 17.34 -3.83 -20.12
N SER A 3 16.52 -2.83 -19.82
CA SER A 3 15.98 -2.57 -18.49
C SER A 3 15.55 -3.89 -17.85
N LEU A 4 16.23 -4.27 -16.77
CA LEU A 4 15.86 -5.40 -15.93
C LEU A 4 14.54 -5.07 -15.22
N SER A 5 13.45 -5.30 -15.95
CA SER A 5 12.10 -5.42 -15.43
C SER A 5 12.01 -6.66 -14.55
N TRP A 6 11.32 -6.52 -13.42
CA TRP A 6 10.94 -7.56 -12.45
C TRP A 6 10.52 -8.92 -13.05
N SER A 7 10.01 -8.93 -14.29
CA SER A 7 9.62 -10.13 -15.03
C SER A 7 10.77 -11.08 -15.39
N LYS A 8 12.01 -10.58 -15.51
CA LYS A 8 13.19 -11.42 -15.81
C LYS A 8 13.83 -12.02 -14.55
N ILE A 9 13.79 -11.32 -13.43
CA ILE A 9 14.37 -11.79 -12.16
C ILE A 9 13.55 -12.97 -11.61
N SER A 10 12.22 -12.93 -11.70
CA SER A 10 11.36 -14.04 -11.29
C SER A 10 11.55 -15.32 -12.13
N ARG A 11 11.83 -15.19 -13.44
CA ARG A 11 12.10 -16.35 -14.32
C ARG A 11 13.47 -16.97 -14.10
N VAL A 12 14.48 -16.21 -13.66
CA VAL A 12 15.83 -16.73 -13.41
C VAL A 12 15.90 -17.49 -12.08
N ILE A 13 15.14 -17.08 -11.08
CA ILE A 13 15.07 -17.77 -9.77
C ILE A 13 14.39 -19.15 -9.92
N HIS A 14 13.29 -19.26 -10.67
CA HIS A 14 12.58 -20.54 -10.83
C HIS A 14 13.28 -21.56 -11.73
N LYS A 15 14.25 -21.17 -12.55
CA LYS A 15 14.95 -22.12 -13.44
C LYS A 15 16.06 -22.90 -12.73
N LYS A 16 16.44 -22.51 -11.51
CA LYS A 16 17.47 -23.20 -10.71
C LYS A 16 16.91 -24.31 -9.80
N ASP A 17 15.61 -24.25 -9.48
CA ASP A 17 14.96 -25.24 -8.60
C ASP A 17 14.45 -26.50 -9.35
N SER A 18 14.52 -26.53 -10.68
CA SER A 18 14.07 -27.68 -11.48
C SER A 18 15.18 -28.67 -11.87
N SER A 19 16.38 -28.57 -11.29
CA SER A 19 17.48 -29.48 -11.63
C SER A 19 18.33 -29.87 -10.42
N GLN A 20 17.78 -30.68 -9.50
CA GLN A 20 18.58 -31.64 -8.75
C GLN A 20 17.79 -32.94 -8.56
N GLY A 21 18.37 -34.02 -9.09
CA GLY A 21 17.86 -35.38 -8.99
C GLY A 21 18.02 -35.96 -7.59
N LYS A 22 17.14 -36.90 -7.27
CA LYS A 22 17.16 -37.72 -6.06
C LYS A 22 18.31 -38.72 -6.11
N GLU A 23 19.03 -38.88 -5.00
CA GLU A 23 19.41 -40.19 -4.45
C GLU A 23 19.66 -40.08 -2.91
N PRO A 24 19.40 -41.12 -2.10
CA PRO A 24 19.33 -41.02 -0.64
C PRO A 24 20.52 -41.68 0.07
N LEU A 25 20.94 -41.18 1.25
CA LEU A 25 21.36 -41.97 2.42
C LEU A 25 21.77 -41.06 3.60
N GLY A 26 21.55 -41.53 4.83
CA GLY A 26 22.41 -41.20 5.97
C GLY A 26 21.73 -40.60 7.20
N SER A 27 21.32 -41.47 8.13
CA SER A 27 20.97 -41.19 9.53
C SER A 27 22.11 -40.50 10.30
N PHE A 28 21.82 -39.46 11.09
CA PHE A 28 22.62 -39.09 12.26
C PHE A 28 21.74 -38.40 13.34
N VAL A 29 21.86 -38.90 14.57
CA VAL A 29 21.40 -38.32 15.85
C VAL A 29 22.68 -37.95 16.63
N PRO A 30 22.78 -36.78 17.29
CA PRO A 30 22.59 -36.70 18.77
C PRO A 30 21.95 -35.39 19.29
N ILE A 31 21.01 -35.46 20.24
CA ILE A 31 21.12 -35.23 21.72
C ILE A 31 21.17 -33.74 22.16
N THR A 32 20.01 -33.32 22.69
CA THR A 32 19.65 -32.37 23.78
C THR A 32 20.60 -31.26 24.24
N GLY A 33 20.03 -30.05 24.38
CA GLY A 33 20.43 -28.99 25.31
C GLY A 33 19.35 -27.90 25.42
N MET A 34 18.76 -27.76 26.60
CA MET A 34 17.64 -26.87 26.99
C MET A 34 17.97 -25.36 26.92
N MET A 35 16.98 -24.52 26.58
CA MET A 35 16.36 -23.52 27.48
C MET A 35 15.30 -22.70 26.71
N GLU A 36 14.03 -22.95 27.07
CA GLU A 36 12.85 -22.13 26.78
C GLU A 36 12.73 -21.00 27.82
N GLY A 37 12.21 -19.84 27.39
CA GLY A 37 11.81 -18.74 28.26
C GLY A 37 10.45 -18.22 27.82
N ASP A 38 9.40 -18.83 28.36
CA ASP A 38 8.01 -18.37 28.30
C ASP A 38 7.75 -17.29 29.35
N THR A 39 6.92 -16.30 29.02
CA THR A 39 6.14 -15.55 30.02
C THR A 39 4.70 -15.43 29.55
N SER A 40 3.85 -16.33 30.04
CA SER A 40 2.40 -16.18 30.14
C SER A 40 2.07 -15.86 31.59
N TRP A 41 1.21 -14.85 31.84
CA TRP A 41 0.74 -14.52 33.18
C TRP A 41 -0.70 -14.99 33.33
N ILE A 42 -0.90 -16.01 34.16
CA ILE A 42 -2.20 -16.47 34.65
C ILE A 42 -2.39 -15.93 36.07
N SER A 43 -3.60 -15.43 36.31
CA SER A 43 -4.15 -14.94 37.57
C SER A 43 -4.10 -15.98 38.68
N TYR A 44 -3.63 -15.59 39.86
CA TYR A 44 -3.84 -16.36 41.08
C TYR A 44 -5.12 -15.89 41.79
N ASN A 45 -6.09 -16.78 41.86
CA ASN A 45 -7.08 -16.83 42.94
C ASN A 45 -7.46 -18.29 43.14
N HIS A 46 -6.97 -18.91 44.22
CA HIS A 46 -7.63 -20.06 44.83
C HIS A 46 -7.24 -20.11 46.31
N TYR A 47 -8.28 -20.00 47.14
CA TYR A 47 -8.30 -20.30 48.55
C TYR A 47 -8.10 -21.80 48.75
N ASP A 48 -7.22 -22.21 49.66
CA ASP A 48 -7.52 -23.40 50.46
C ASP A 48 -6.87 -23.39 51.86
N THR A 49 -7.79 -23.47 52.81
CA THR A 49 -7.78 -23.98 54.18
C THR A 49 -6.53 -24.74 54.65
N THR A 50 -5.84 -24.22 55.68
CA THR A 50 -5.12 -25.05 56.66
C THR A 50 -5.25 -24.49 58.07
N LEU A 51 -5.60 -25.38 58.98
CA LEU A 51 -5.82 -25.19 60.42
C LEU A 51 -4.48 -24.92 61.13
N GLY A 52 -4.42 -23.89 61.99
CA GLY A 52 -3.28 -23.64 62.87
C GLY A 52 -3.67 -22.69 64.01
N HIS A 53 -3.61 -23.19 65.24
CA HIS A 53 -4.03 -22.59 66.51
C HIS A 53 -3.11 -21.44 66.95
N GLY A 54 -3.65 -20.34 67.50
CA GLY A 54 -2.88 -19.31 68.21
C GLY A 54 -3.62 -17.98 68.43
N ASP A 55 -4.14 -17.82 69.65
CA ASP A 55 -4.74 -16.67 70.37
C ASP A 55 -4.84 -15.24 69.76
N VAL A 56 -6.09 -14.74 69.84
CA VAL A 56 -6.58 -13.50 70.47
C VAL A 56 -5.80 -12.18 70.26
N ASP A 57 -6.39 -11.25 69.49
CA ASP A 57 -6.96 -10.03 70.09
C ASP A 57 -8.00 -9.38 69.17
N SER A 58 -9.15 -9.08 69.77
CA SER A 58 -10.31 -8.43 69.17
C SER A 58 -10.21 -6.94 69.46
N PHE A 59 -10.37 -6.03 68.49
CA PHE A 59 -11.01 -4.73 68.74
C PHE A 59 -11.50 -4.05 67.44
N SER A 60 -12.82 -3.92 67.38
CA SER A 60 -13.65 -2.83 66.85
C SER A 60 -13.52 -2.41 65.38
N GLU A 61 -14.56 -2.79 64.63
CA GLU A 61 -15.17 -1.98 63.57
C GLU A 61 -15.35 -0.52 64.04
N VAL A 62 -14.77 0.41 63.29
CA VAL A 62 -15.30 1.77 63.18
C VAL A 62 -15.56 2.00 61.71
N SER A 63 -16.85 2.13 61.42
CA SER A 63 -17.45 2.54 60.18
C SER A 63 -16.94 3.91 59.75
N ASP A 64 -16.21 3.96 58.63
CA ASP A 64 -16.22 5.11 57.74
C ASP A 64 -16.69 4.61 56.37
N GLU A 65 -18.02 4.47 56.23
CA GLU A 65 -18.66 4.50 54.92
C GLU A 65 -18.52 5.92 54.34
N GLU A 66 -17.32 6.28 53.90
CA GLU A 66 -17.24 7.15 52.74
C GLU A 66 -17.49 6.27 51.52
N ASN A 67 -18.77 6.22 51.10
CA ASN A 67 -19.14 5.94 49.72
C ASN A 67 -18.43 6.96 48.83
N LYS A 68 -17.15 6.72 48.50
CA LYS A 68 -16.56 7.19 47.26
C LYS A 68 -17.25 6.40 46.16
N GLU A 69 -18.47 6.83 45.82
CA GLU A 69 -18.99 6.61 44.49
C GLU A 69 -17.91 7.12 43.54
N VAL A 70 -17.13 6.21 42.99
CA VAL A 70 -16.29 6.49 41.85
C VAL A 70 -17.29 6.74 40.73
N VAL A 71 -17.78 7.98 40.64
CA VAL A 71 -18.69 8.40 39.59
C VAL A 71 -17.92 8.20 38.30
N SER A 72 -18.25 7.12 37.60
CA SER A 72 -17.61 6.79 36.34
C SER A 72 -17.85 7.96 35.39
N MET A 73 -16.79 8.47 34.76
CA MET A 73 -16.91 9.55 33.77
C MET A 73 -17.95 9.22 32.68
N ASP A 74 -18.19 7.93 32.45
CA ASP A 74 -19.19 7.38 31.51
C ASP A 74 -20.64 7.67 31.89
N SER A 75 -20.95 7.91 33.17
CA SER A 75 -22.30 8.28 33.63
C SER A 75 -22.53 9.79 33.65
N ILE A 76 -21.46 10.59 33.60
CA ILE A 76 -21.53 12.06 33.66
C ILE A 76 -21.60 12.68 32.26
N LEU A 77 -20.95 12.08 31.27
CA LEU A 77 -20.82 12.68 29.94
C LEU A 77 -21.90 12.17 28.95
N PRO A 78 -22.68 13.06 28.32
CA PRO A 78 -23.56 12.71 27.21
C PRO A 78 -22.80 12.08 26.03
N ASP A 79 -23.43 11.13 25.35
CA ASP A 79 -22.82 10.36 24.26
C ASP A 79 -22.33 11.23 23.10
N GLU A 80 -23.01 12.36 22.83
CA GLU A 80 -22.61 13.31 21.80
C GLU A 80 -21.26 13.97 22.10
N LEU A 81 -21.03 14.33 23.37
CA LEU A 81 -19.75 14.89 23.80
C LEU A 81 -18.67 13.82 23.78
N LEU A 82 -19.00 12.60 24.22
CA LEU A 82 -18.07 11.49 24.20
C LEU A 82 -17.64 11.15 22.77
N GLU A 83 -18.57 11.03 21.84
CA GLU A 83 -18.28 10.84 20.42
C GLU A 83 -17.37 11.93 19.86
N ARG A 84 -17.67 13.19 20.19
CA ARG A 84 -16.86 14.32 19.73
C ARG A 84 -15.44 14.23 20.29
N ILE A 85 -15.28 13.97 21.59
CA ILE A 85 -13.97 13.81 22.24
C ILE A 85 -13.19 12.66 21.59
N LEU A 86 -13.82 11.49 21.46
CA LEU A 86 -13.18 10.30 20.89
C LEU A 86 -12.81 10.49 19.42
N SER A 87 -13.55 11.33 18.67
CA SER A 87 -13.26 11.64 17.26
C SER A 87 -11.96 12.43 17.05
N TYR A 88 -11.47 13.13 18.07
CA TYR A 88 -10.19 13.86 18.01
C TYR A 88 -8.98 12.99 18.34
N LEU A 89 -9.19 11.74 18.74
CA LEU A 89 -8.08 10.84 19.04
C LEU A 89 -7.41 10.32 17.75
N PRO A 90 -6.10 10.05 17.77
CA PRO A 90 -5.45 9.33 16.69
C PRO A 90 -6.12 7.99 16.43
N ILE A 91 -6.15 7.54 15.18
CA ILE A 91 -6.86 6.31 14.78
C ILE A 91 -6.42 5.08 15.57
N ALA A 92 -5.12 4.94 15.81
CA ALA A 92 -4.61 3.83 16.61
C ALA A 92 -5.14 3.84 18.06
N SER A 93 -5.51 5.00 18.59
CA SER A 93 -6.13 5.15 19.92
C SER A 93 -7.63 4.83 19.88
N ILE A 94 -8.34 5.19 18.81
CA ILE A 94 -9.76 4.85 18.63
C ILE A 94 -9.98 3.34 18.70
N PHE A 95 -9.11 2.55 18.07
CA PHE A 95 -9.19 1.08 18.17
C PHE A 95 -8.98 0.54 19.59
N ARG A 96 -8.23 1.25 20.44
CA ARG A 96 -7.98 0.85 21.84
C ARG A 96 -9.08 1.31 22.79
N VAL A 97 -9.70 2.45 22.49
CA VAL A 97 -10.84 3.01 23.24
C VAL A 97 -11.99 2.02 23.31
N GLY A 98 -12.22 1.26 22.25
CA GLY A 98 -13.23 0.19 22.23
C GLY A 98 -12.93 -0.98 23.18
N CYS A 99 -11.77 -1.03 23.84
CA CYS A 99 -11.43 -2.03 24.84
C CYS A 99 -11.62 -1.53 26.29
N VAL A 100 -11.97 -0.26 26.49
CA VAL A 100 -12.07 0.36 27.83
C VAL A 100 -13.36 -0.08 28.53
N CYS A 101 -14.51 0.10 27.87
CA CYS A 101 -15.81 -0.33 28.39
C CYS A 101 -16.80 -0.59 27.23
N LYS A 102 -17.95 -1.23 27.54
CA LYS A 102 -18.98 -1.55 26.54
C LYS A 102 -19.54 -0.30 25.85
N LYS A 103 -19.81 0.75 26.62
CA LYS A 103 -20.32 2.03 26.10
C LYS A 103 -19.38 2.65 25.05
N TRP A 104 -18.09 2.67 25.35
CA TRP A 104 -17.09 3.23 24.42
C TRP A 104 -16.94 2.36 23.18
N HIS A 105 -17.00 1.04 23.34
CA HIS A 105 -17.02 0.10 22.23
C HIS A 105 -18.20 0.35 21.29
N GLU A 106 -19.42 0.47 21.83
CA GLU A 106 -20.64 0.77 21.06
C GLU A 106 -20.51 2.09 20.30
N ILE A 107 -19.96 3.12 20.96
CA ILE A 107 -19.72 4.42 20.32
C ILE A 107 -18.76 4.29 19.13
N VAL A 108 -17.54 3.75 19.33
CA VAL A 108 -16.51 3.73 18.28
C VAL A 108 -16.80 2.77 17.13
N THR A 109 -17.76 1.85 17.30
CA THR A 109 -18.25 0.94 16.26
C THR A 109 -19.52 1.44 15.58
N SER A 110 -20.14 2.51 16.09
CA SER A 110 -21.38 3.05 15.54
C SER A 110 -21.17 3.77 14.20
N LYS A 111 -22.20 3.69 13.34
CA LYS A 111 -22.24 4.46 12.07
C LYS A 111 -22.17 5.98 12.31
N ARG A 112 -22.78 6.46 13.40
CA ARG A 112 -22.81 7.88 13.75
C ARG A 112 -21.41 8.40 14.04
N PHE A 113 -20.63 7.67 14.83
CA PHE A 113 -19.25 8.02 15.12
C PHE A 113 -18.40 8.07 13.85
N PHE A 114 -18.56 7.12 12.93
CA PHE A 114 -17.86 7.13 11.65
C PHE A 114 -18.19 8.34 10.75
N LEU A 115 -19.43 8.84 10.78
CA LEU A 115 -19.80 10.09 10.10
C LEU A 115 -19.10 11.30 10.72
N ILE A 116 -19.01 11.36 12.05
CA ILE A 116 -18.26 12.42 12.75
C ILE A 116 -16.78 12.33 12.39
N LEU A 117 -16.20 11.13 12.44
CA LEU A 117 -14.79 10.88 12.14
C LEU A 117 -14.40 11.37 10.74
N SER A 118 -15.25 11.08 9.75
CA SER A 118 -15.08 11.49 8.35
C SER A 118 -14.99 13.01 8.18
N ASN A 119 -15.69 13.76 9.02
CA ASN A 119 -15.77 15.22 8.96
C ASN A 119 -14.65 15.92 9.75
N VAL A 120 -14.16 15.28 10.82
CA VAL A 120 -13.20 15.88 11.75
C VAL A 120 -11.76 15.60 11.35
N LEU A 121 -11.47 14.41 10.81
CA LEU A 121 -10.09 13.97 10.63
C LEU A 121 -9.58 14.15 9.19
N ALA A 122 -8.80 15.20 8.97
CA ALA A 122 -7.83 15.26 7.87
C ALA A 122 -6.59 14.44 8.26
N GLN A 123 -6.65 13.11 8.13
CA GLN A 123 -5.48 12.28 8.42
C GLN A 123 -4.49 12.30 7.26
N LYS A 124 -3.22 12.49 7.61
CA LYS A 124 -2.12 12.28 6.68
C LYS A 124 -2.06 10.79 6.32
N PRO A 125 -1.77 10.46 5.05
CA PRO A 125 -1.76 9.08 4.62
C PRO A 125 -0.61 8.32 5.27
N TRP A 126 -0.86 7.07 5.61
CA TRP A 126 0.10 6.15 6.19
C TRP A 126 0.84 5.38 5.11
N TYR A 127 2.03 4.91 5.44
CA TYR A 127 2.80 4.05 4.55
C TYR A 127 2.93 2.66 5.15
N PHE A 128 2.37 1.64 4.49
CA PHE A 128 2.53 0.25 4.90
C PHE A 128 3.76 -0.35 4.23
N MET A 129 4.64 -0.98 5.03
CA MET A 129 5.83 -1.67 4.56
C MET A 129 5.81 -3.12 5.03
N PHE A 130 6.13 -4.03 4.12
CA PHE A 130 6.23 -5.45 4.37
C PHE A 130 7.36 -6.08 3.54
N THR A 131 7.77 -7.28 3.91
CA THR A 131 8.78 -8.04 3.17
C THR A 131 8.14 -9.03 2.24
N SER A 132 8.91 -9.50 1.26
CA SER A 132 8.49 -10.60 0.39
C SER A 132 8.45 -11.98 1.05
N SER A 133 8.16 -12.05 2.36
CA SER A 133 8.06 -13.29 3.13
C SER A 133 6.64 -13.84 3.11
N ASP A 134 6.48 -15.15 3.29
CA ASP A 134 5.17 -15.82 3.43
C ASP A 134 4.39 -15.42 4.70
N GLU A 135 5.00 -14.64 5.58
CA GLU A 135 4.32 -14.08 6.75
C GLU A 135 3.59 -12.78 6.36
N PRO A 136 2.27 -12.67 6.61
CA PRO A 136 1.47 -11.49 6.23
C PRO A 136 1.64 -10.32 7.21
N MET A 137 2.83 -10.20 7.81
CA MET A 137 3.15 -9.19 8.80
C MET A 137 3.83 -8.00 8.13
N GLY A 138 3.39 -6.80 8.49
CA GLY A 138 4.06 -5.57 8.11
C GLY A 138 3.75 -4.44 9.08
N TYR A 139 4.25 -3.26 8.76
CA TYR A 139 4.14 -2.11 9.63
C TYR A 139 3.64 -0.90 8.85
N ALA A 140 2.66 -0.19 9.41
CA ALA A 140 2.19 1.08 8.90
C ALA A 140 2.86 2.24 9.64
N TYR A 141 3.45 3.17 8.89
CA TYR A 141 4.02 4.40 9.41
C TYR A 141 2.98 5.51 9.44
N ASP A 142 2.77 6.06 10.63
CA ASP A 142 2.03 7.30 10.83
C ASP A 142 3.00 8.50 10.77
N PRO A 143 2.89 9.39 9.78
CA PRO A 143 3.77 10.54 9.63
C PRO A 143 3.50 11.66 10.66
N THR A 144 2.32 11.69 11.26
CA THR A 144 1.90 12.69 12.26
C THR A 144 2.53 12.35 13.60
N LEU A 145 2.36 11.09 14.05
CA LEU A 145 2.95 10.60 15.30
C LEU A 145 4.39 10.10 15.14
N ARG A 146 4.88 10.03 13.90
CA ARG A 146 6.19 9.46 13.51
C ARG A 146 6.40 8.07 14.11
N LYS A 147 5.35 7.24 14.07
CA LYS A 147 5.32 5.94 14.74
C LYS A 147 4.97 4.84 13.75
N TRP A 148 5.59 3.68 13.93
CA TRP A 148 5.23 2.46 13.23
C TRP A 148 4.24 1.63 14.05
N TYR A 149 3.19 1.14 13.41
CA TYR A 149 2.18 0.26 13.97
C TYR A 149 2.23 -1.09 13.26
N SER A 150 2.24 -2.18 14.02
CA SER A 150 2.10 -3.52 13.43
C SER A 150 0.69 -3.69 12.90
N LEU A 151 0.58 -4.09 11.63
CA LEU A 151 -0.69 -4.46 11.00
C LEU A 151 -0.50 -5.78 10.25
N ASN A 152 -1.50 -6.65 10.37
CA ASN A 152 -1.52 -7.91 9.64
C ASN A 152 -2.38 -7.74 8.39
N LEU A 153 -1.79 -8.01 7.24
CA LEU A 153 -2.52 -8.15 6.00
C LEU A 153 -3.24 -9.51 5.95
N PRO A 154 -4.25 -9.67 5.08
CA PRO A 154 -4.78 -10.99 4.76
C PRO A 154 -3.67 -11.95 4.27
N CYS A 155 -3.73 -13.21 4.70
CA CYS A 155 -2.66 -14.20 4.49
C CYS A 155 -2.39 -14.58 3.02
N PHE A 156 -3.32 -14.30 2.11
CA PHE A 156 -3.16 -14.60 0.68
C PHE A 156 -2.30 -13.57 -0.05
N ILE A 157 -2.00 -12.42 0.56
CA ILE A 157 -1.22 -11.37 -0.08
C ILE A 157 0.25 -11.78 -0.08
N THR A 158 0.77 -12.06 -1.27
CA THR A 158 2.19 -12.36 -1.48
C THR A 158 2.92 -11.16 -2.07
N SER A 159 4.24 -11.26 -2.18
CA SER A 159 5.12 -10.18 -2.63
C SER A 159 4.94 -9.70 -4.07
N ASN A 160 4.18 -10.44 -4.88
CA ASN A 160 4.13 -10.27 -6.34
C ASN A 160 2.81 -9.69 -6.83
N TRP A 161 1.99 -9.14 -5.94
CA TRP A 161 0.70 -8.55 -6.28
C TRP A 161 0.88 -7.10 -6.70
N PHE A 162 0.08 -6.68 -7.68
CA PHE A 162 -0.09 -5.26 -7.99
C PHE A 162 -0.97 -4.62 -6.92
N ILE A 163 -0.65 -3.39 -6.55
CA ILE A 163 -1.30 -2.69 -5.44
C ILE A 163 -1.74 -1.32 -5.93
N ALA A 164 -3.02 -0.99 -5.73
CA ALA A 164 -3.55 0.34 -5.93
C ALA A 164 -4.38 0.74 -4.70
N SER A 165 -4.39 2.02 -4.34
CA SER A 165 -5.06 2.48 -3.12
C SER A 165 -5.78 3.79 -3.37
N SER A 166 -6.95 3.96 -2.77
CA SER A 166 -7.70 5.22 -2.82
C SER A 166 -8.67 5.28 -1.64
N CYS A 167 -8.74 6.43 -0.95
CA CYS A 167 -9.70 6.69 0.13
C CYS A 167 -9.77 5.54 1.16
N GLY A 168 -8.60 5.09 1.64
CA GLY A 168 -8.45 4.04 2.65
C GLY A 168 -8.76 2.60 2.25
N LEU A 169 -9.27 2.38 1.04
CA LEU A 169 -9.31 1.05 0.43
C LEU A 169 -8.03 0.78 -0.34
N VAL A 170 -7.64 -0.49 -0.36
CA VAL A 170 -6.50 -1.01 -1.11
C VAL A 170 -6.99 -2.15 -1.98
N CYS A 171 -6.59 -2.16 -3.24
CA CYS A 171 -6.87 -3.20 -4.21
C CYS A 171 -5.59 -3.96 -4.50
N PHE A 172 -5.69 -5.27 -4.38
CA PHE A 172 -4.65 -6.24 -4.64
C PHE A 172 -5.05 -7.05 -5.86
N MET A 173 -4.16 -7.15 -6.85
CA MET A 173 -4.33 -8.01 -8.02
C MET A 173 -3.16 -8.98 -8.14
N SER A 174 -3.44 -10.28 -8.21
CA SER A 174 -2.40 -11.30 -8.39
C SER A 174 -1.78 -11.21 -9.79
N ASN A 175 -0.48 -11.51 -9.88
CA ASN A 175 0.26 -11.56 -11.15
C ASN A 175 0.24 -12.96 -11.79
N ASP A 176 -0.67 -13.83 -11.34
CA ASP A 176 -0.85 -15.15 -11.92
C ASP A 176 -1.86 -15.14 -13.07
N LYS A 177 -2.14 -16.33 -13.61
CA LYS A 177 -3.06 -16.49 -14.75
C LYS A 177 -4.52 -16.22 -14.39
N GLN A 178 -4.89 -16.29 -13.12
CA GLN A 178 -6.25 -16.11 -12.62
C GLN A 178 -6.55 -14.64 -12.36
N CYS A 179 -5.52 -13.80 -12.16
CA CYS A 179 -5.66 -12.36 -11.92
C CYS A 179 -6.68 -12.10 -10.80
N GLU A 180 -6.54 -12.80 -9.67
CA GLU A 180 -7.42 -12.67 -8.52
C GLU A 180 -7.39 -11.23 -8.00
N LEU A 181 -8.58 -10.63 -7.81
CA LEU A 181 -8.71 -9.26 -7.32
C LEU A 181 -9.41 -9.22 -5.97
N HIS A 182 -8.78 -8.52 -5.03
CA HIS A 182 -9.28 -8.30 -3.69
C HIS A 182 -9.25 -6.81 -3.37
N VAL A 183 -10.34 -6.30 -2.80
CA VAL A 183 -10.38 -4.95 -2.22
C VAL A 183 -10.51 -5.10 -0.72
N ASN A 184 -9.65 -4.44 0.03
CA ASN A 184 -9.66 -4.50 1.48
C ASN A 184 -9.49 -3.13 2.12
N ASN A 185 -9.93 -3.02 3.37
CA ASN A 185 -9.50 -1.97 4.28
C ASN A 185 -8.45 -2.56 5.23
N PRO A 186 -7.18 -2.12 5.19
CA PRO A 186 -6.11 -2.64 6.05
C PRO A 186 -6.35 -2.45 7.55
N LEU A 187 -7.16 -1.46 7.95
CA LEU A 187 -7.44 -1.17 9.37
C LEU A 187 -8.53 -2.07 9.94
N THR A 188 -9.65 -2.21 9.22
CA THR A 188 -10.79 -3.02 9.67
C THR A 188 -10.65 -4.50 9.30
N LYS A 189 -9.71 -4.82 8.40
CA LYS A 189 -9.51 -6.16 7.83
C LYS A 189 -10.70 -6.69 7.02
N CYS A 190 -11.70 -5.84 6.75
CA CYS A 190 -12.76 -6.17 5.81
C CYS A 190 -12.16 -6.35 4.42
N CYS A 191 -12.48 -7.47 3.79
CA CYS A 191 -11.95 -7.84 2.48
C CYS A 191 -13.09 -8.39 1.62
N ARG A 192 -13.12 -7.98 0.36
CA ARG A 192 -14.05 -8.45 -0.65
C ARG A 192 -13.27 -8.95 -1.85
N ARG A 193 -13.54 -10.19 -2.27
CA ARG A 193 -13.05 -10.72 -3.54
C ARG A 193 -13.97 -10.21 -4.66
N LEU A 194 -13.37 -9.69 -5.72
CA LEU A 194 -14.11 -9.23 -6.90
C LEU A 194 -14.30 -10.37 -7.90
N VAL A 195 -15.28 -10.19 -8.78
CA VAL A 195 -15.42 -11.03 -9.97
C VAL A 195 -14.19 -10.87 -10.87
N GLU A 196 -13.77 -11.94 -11.54
CA GLU A 196 -12.63 -11.90 -12.44
C GLU A 196 -12.91 -11.02 -13.67
N PRO A 197 -11.92 -10.26 -14.15
CA PRO A 197 -12.08 -9.43 -15.34
C PRO A 197 -12.27 -10.30 -16.58
N PRO A 198 -13.14 -9.90 -17.53
CA PRO A 198 -13.29 -10.58 -18.80
C PRO A 198 -11.96 -10.53 -19.55
N CYS A 199 -11.54 -11.69 -20.05
CA CYS A 199 -10.24 -11.97 -20.71
C CYS A 199 -9.11 -12.46 -19.78
N LEU A 200 -9.14 -13.77 -19.52
CA LEU A 200 -8.08 -14.64 -18.99
C LEU A 200 -6.99 -14.96 -20.04
N LYS A 201 -6.60 -14.01 -20.88
CA LYS A 201 -5.43 -14.20 -21.76
C LYS A 201 -4.18 -13.77 -20.99
N LEU A 202 -3.10 -14.57 -21.10
CA LEU A 202 -1.77 -14.20 -20.61
C LEU A 202 -1.42 -12.80 -21.11
N SER A 203 -1.30 -11.84 -20.21
CA SER A 203 -0.77 -10.51 -20.49
C SER A 203 0.69 -10.48 -20.08
N ASP A 204 1.53 -9.78 -20.85
CA ASP A 204 2.95 -9.64 -20.53
C ASP A 204 3.16 -8.52 -19.50
N TYR A 205 2.32 -7.49 -19.56
CA TYR A 205 2.30 -6.37 -18.62
C TYR A 205 0.86 -6.04 -18.23
N SER A 206 0.68 -5.64 -16.98
CA SER A 206 -0.58 -5.15 -16.44
C SER A 206 -0.34 -3.97 -15.50
N ALA A 207 -1.18 -2.95 -15.60
CA ALA A 207 -1.17 -1.79 -14.69
C ALA A 207 -2.52 -1.65 -13.99
N LEU A 208 -2.50 -1.58 -12.67
CA LEU A 208 -3.69 -1.50 -11.81
C LEU A 208 -3.86 -0.07 -11.26
N ALA A 209 -5.07 0.47 -11.35
CA ALA A 209 -5.43 1.70 -10.67
C ALA A 209 -6.83 1.61 -10.06
N MET A 210 -7.04 2.40 -9.00
CA MET A 210 -8.29 2.44 -8.25
C MET A 210 -8.66 3.89 -7.95
N SER A 211 -9.95 4.20 -7.97
CA SER A 211 -10.50 5.47 -7.50
C SER A 211 -11.78 5.23 -6.72
N VAL A 212 -11.87 5.80 -5.52
CA VAL A 212 -13.08 5.81 -4.69
C VAL A 212 -13.74 7.18 -4.82
N ASN A 213 -15.03 7.19 -5.08
CA ASN A 213 -15.85 8.38 -4.99
C ASN A 213 -16.12 8.68 -3.50
N ARG A 214 -15.60 9.80 -3.00
CA ARG A 214 -15.73 10.19 -1.59
C ARG A 214 -17.17 10.48 -1.16
N THR A 215 -18.07 10.75 -2.12
CA THR A 215 -19.47 11.11 -1.84
C THR A 215 -20.39 9.90 -1.79
N CYS A 216 -20.33 9.01 -2.79
CA CYS A 216 -21.18 7.80 -2.82
C CYS A 216 -20.51 6.55 -2.23
N LEU A 217 -19.21 6.63 -1.91
CA LEU A 217 -18.37 5.53 -1.43
C LEU A 217 -18.23 4.34 -2.41
N GLY A 218 -18.79 4.46 -3.62
CA GLY A 218 -18.52 3.56 -4.73
C GLY A 218 -17.09 3.73 -5.25
N TYR A 219 -16.55 2.68 -5.84
CA TYR A 219 -15.20 2.66 -6.40
C TYR A 219 -15.17 2.08 -7.80
N LYS A 220 -14.19 2.57 -8.55
CA LYS A 220 -13.83 2.06 -9.87
C LYS A 220 -12.42 1.52 -9.83
N ILE A 221 -12.21 0.40 -10.51
CA ILE A 221 -10.89 -0.20 -10.69
C ILE A 221 -10.64 -0.30 -12.18
N SER A 222 -9.45 0.09 -12.62
CA SER A 222 -9.02 -0.08 -14.00
C SER A 222 -7.82 -1.00 -14.08
N ILE A 223 -7.85 -1.90 -15.06
CA ILE A 223 -6.72 -2.74 -15.43
C ILE A 223 -6.38 -2.43 -16.89
N VAL A 224 -5.16 -1.96 -17.11
CA VAL A 224 -4.59 -1.83 -18.46
C VAL A 224 -3.74 -3.06 -18.71
N LYS A 225 -4.13 -3.89 -19.68
CA LYS A 225 -3.35 -5.07 -20.07
C LYS A 225 -2.60 -4.77 -21.36
N SER A 226 -1.36 -5.22 -21.45
CA SER A 226 -0.57 -5.17 -22.68
C SER A 226 0.02 -6.53 -22.98
N ARG A 227 -0.18 -6.99 -24.21
CA ARG A 227 0.26 -8.30 -24.69
C ARG A 227 0.97 -8.15 -26.03
N GLN A 228 2.10 -8.82 -26.18
CA GLN A 228 2.79 -8.87 -27.45
C GLN A 228 1.98 -9.65 -28.48
N VAL A 229 1.82 -9.08 -29.67
CA VAL A 229 1.22 -9.79 -30.80
C VAL A 229 2.18 -10.91 -31.21
N PRO A 230 1.72 -12.18 -31.31
CA PRO A 230 2.57 -13.28 -31.75
C PRO A 230 3.25 -12.96 -33.09
N GLU A 231 4.52 -13.33 -33.21
CA GLU A 231 5.33 -13.15 -34.43
C GLU A 231 5.63 -11.69 -34.83
N ASN A 232 5.10 -10.68 -34.12
CA ASN A 232 5.41 -9.27 -34.36
C ASN A 232 5.88 -8.54 -33.09
N PHE A 233 7.20 -8.46 -32.91
CA PHE A 233 7.80 -7.83 -31.73
C PHE A 233 7.51 -6.32 -31.59
N TYR A 234 7.10 -5.66 -32.67
CA TYR A 234 6.78 -4.23 -32.70
C TYR A 234 5.32 -3.93 -32.38
N GLN A 235 4.44 -4.92 -32.39
CA GLN A 235 3.01 -4.75 -32.16
C GLN A 235 2.57 -5.32 -30.81
N TRP A 236 1.73 -4.54 -30.12
CA TRP A 236 1.25 -4.87 -28.79
C TRP A 236 -0.25 -4.60 -28.69
N ASP A 237 -1.02 -5.64 -28.38
CA ASP A 237 -2.43 -5.51 -28.04
C ASP A 237 -2.54 -4.83 -26.67
N LEU A 238 -3.28 -3.74 -26.61
CA LEU A 238 -3.59 -3.03 -25.37
C LEU A 238 -5.10 -3.02 -25.15
N SER A 239 -5.52 -3.40 -23.94
CA SER A 239 -6.92 -3.36 -23.53
C SER A 239 -7.09 -2.67 -22.18
N ILE A 240 -8.18 -1.92 -22.04
CA ILE A 240 -8.56 -1.22 -20.81
C ILE A 240 -9.85 -1.84 -20.29
N HIS A 241 -9.78 -2.42 -19.10
CA HIS A 241 -10.91 -3.01 -18.39
C HIS A 241 -11.25 -2.16 -17.18
N ILE A 242 -12.54 -1.87 -16.99
CA ILE A 242 -13.03 -1.05 -15.88
C ILE A 242 -14.08 -1.83 -15.11
N TYR A 243 -13.90 -1.91 -13.80
CA TYR A 243 -14.89 -2.39 -12.84
C TYR A 243 -15.58 -1.22 -12.18
N ASP A 244 -16.88 -1.34 -11.98
CA ASP A 244 -17.68 -0.40 -11.21
C ASP A 244 -18.36 -1.13 -10.05
N SER A 245 -18.07 -0.72 -8.81
CA SER A 245 -18.59 -1.37 -7.61
C SER A 245 -20.11 -1.30 -7.47
N GLU A 246 -20.76 -0.27 -8.04
CA GLU A 246 -22.21 -0.09 -7.95
C GLU A 246 -22.93 -1.12 -8.82
N THR A 247 -22.41 -1.38 -10.02
CA THR A 247 -22.96 -2.39 -10.93
C THR A 247 -22.41 -3.80 -10.67
N ALA A 248 -21.25 -3.89 -9.99
CA ALA A 248 -20.47 -5.09 -9.79
C ALA A 248 -20.08 -5.82 -11.09
N VAL A 249 -19.94 -5.09 -12.20
CA VAL A 249 -19.64 -5.63 -13.53
C VAL A 249 -18.34 -5.04 -14.07
N TRP A 250 -17.60 -5.86 -14.82
CA TRP A 250 -16.48 -5.42 -15.62
C TRP A 250 -16.91 -5.07 -17.05
N VAL A 251 -16.34 -3.99 -17.58
CA VAL A 251 -16.51 -3.57 -18.97
C VAL A 251 -15.15 -3.44 -19.62
N THR A 252 -14.96 -4.09 -20.76
CA THR A 252 -13.82 -3.82 -21.64
C THR A 252 -14.12 -2.54 -22.41
N SER A 253 -13.54 -1.44 -21.95
CA SER A 253 -13.87 -0.10 -22.43
C SER A 253 -13.14 0.27 -23.72
N PHE A 254 -11.97 -0.34 -23.96
CA PHE A 254 -11.14 -0.03 -25.11
C PHE A 254 -10.18 -1.17 -25.45
N THR A 255 -9.92 -1.37 -26.73
CA THR A 255 -8.89 -2.31 -27.26
C THR A 255 -8.25 -1.70 -28.50
N GLU A 256 -6.92 -1.64 -28.57
CA GLU A 256 -6.17 -1.12 -29.72
C GLU A 256 -4.82 -1.83 -29.85
N VAL A 257 -4.29 -1.92 -31.06
CA VAL A 257 -2.94 -2.44 -31.33
C VAL A 257 -1.98 -1.27 -31.41
N PHE A 258 -1.04 -1.19 -30.47
CA PHE A 258 0.04 -0.21 -30.51
C PHE A 258 1.18 -0.73 -31.37
N THR A 259 1.75 0.16 -32.20
CA THR A 259 2.95 -0.13 -32.99
C THR A 259 4.11 0.72 -32.47
N GLY A 260 5.23 0.08 -32.11
CA GLY A 260 6.40 0.75 -31.55
C GLY A 260 6.30 1.13 -30.07
N TRP A 261 5.16 0.87 -29.43
CA TRP A 261 4.90 1.14 -28.01
C TRP A 261 4.25 -0.07 -27.34
N ARG A 262 4.48 -0.22 -26.03
CA ARG A 262 3.78 -1.18 -25.16
C ARG A 262 3.27 -0.50 -23.89
N GLY A 263 2.25 -1.07 -23.27
CA GLY A 263 1.89 -0.71 -21.90
C GLY A 263 2.95 -1.17 -20.89
N GLY A 264 3.03 -0.47 -19.76
CA GLY A 264 3.80 -0.93 -18.60
C GLY A 264 2.94 -1.40 -17.44
N ASP A 265 3.51 -1.27 -16.25
CA ASP A 265 2.98 -1.67 -14.95
C ASP A 265 2.39 -0.51 -14.14
N GLU A 266 2.39 0.70 -14.70
CA GLU A 266 2.07 1.94 -13.97
C GLU A 266 0.85 2.65 -14.54
N SER A 267 -0.16 2.82 -13.68
CA SER A 267 -1.36 3.58 -13.98
C SER A 267 -1.93 4.26 -12.73
N VAL A 268 -2.72 5.31 -12.93
CA VAL A 268 -3.43 6.01 -11.86
C VAL A 268 -4.72 6.62 -12.40
N ILE A 269 -5.76 6.66 -11.57
CA ILE A 269 -6.98 7.41 -11.87
C ILE A 269 -6.93 8.73 -11.11
N CYS A 270 -7.09 9.84 -11.84
CA CYS A 270 -7.07 11.20 -11.31
C CYS A 270 -8.18 12.00 -12.00
N ASN A 271 -9.09 12.60 -11.25
CA ASN A 271 -10.26 13.33 -11.77
C ASN A 271 -11.10 12.57 -12.80
N GLY A 272 -11.35 11.27 -12.57
CA GLY A 272 -12.11 10.43 -13.51
C GLY A 272 -11.38 10.16 -14.84
N ILE A 273 -10.10 10.49 -14.91
CA ILE A 273 -9.23 10.22 -16.06
C ILE A 273 -8.21 9.17 -15.64
N LEU A 274 -8.10 8.11 -16.42
CA LEU A 274 -7.06 7.12 -16.32
C LEU A 274 -5.80 7.60 -17.04
N TYR A 275 -4.69 7.55 -16.34
CA TYR A 275 -3.36 7.82 -16.87
C TYR A 275 -2.51 6.57 -16.74
N PHE A 276 -1.75 6.20 -17.77
CA PHE A 276 -0.84 5.05 -17.69
C PHE A 276 0.41 5.26 -18.54
N LEU A 277 1.52 4.67 -18.08
CA LEU A 277 2.81 4.77 -18.78
C LEU A 277 2.92 3.75 -19.90
N ILE A 278 3.47 4.22 -21.02
CA ILE A 278 3.83 3.42 -22.18
C ILE A 278 5.32 3.51 -22.45
N TYR A 279 5.86 2.46 -23.05
CA TYR A 279 7.29 2.26 -23.24
C TYR A 279 7.57 1.97 -24.71
N ALA A 280 8.59 2.61 -25.28
CA ALA A 280 8.99 2.34 -26.65
C ALA A 280 9.55 0.91 -26.79
N THR A 281 9.17 0.20 -27.84
CA THR A 281 9.56 -1.21 -28.09
C THR A 281 10.64 -1.35 -29.17
N GLY A 282 10.93 -0.26 -29.90
CA GLY A 282 11.96 -0.19 -30.95
C GLY A 282 13.13 0.74 -30.62
N GLY A 283 14.26 0.59 -31.33
CA GLY A 283 15.50 1.36 -31.12
C GLY A 283 15.58 2.72 -31.84
N GLY A 284 14.48 3.18 -32.47
CA GLY A 284 14.50 4.30 -33.42
C GLY A 284 14.06 5.67 -32.88
N MET A 285 13.57 5.79 -31.65
CA MET A 285 13.14 7.07 -31.07
C MET A 285 14.20 7.62 -30.11
N PRO A 286 14.99 8.64 -30.50
CA PRO A 286 16.15 9.09 -29.72
C PRO A 286 15.79 9.82 -28.42
N ASP A 287 14.64 10.51 -28.34
CA ASP A 287 14.43 11.50 -27.26
C ASP A 287 13.46 11.09 -26.15
N SER A 288 12.59 10.09 -26.34
CA SER A 288 11.61 9.69 -25.32
C SER A 288 11.29 8.19 -25.35
N ARG A 289 11.92 7.44 -24.44
CA ARG A 289 11.67 6.00 -24.25
C ARG A 289 10.36 5.68 -23.52
N HIS A 290 9.72 6.71 -22.99
CA HIS A 290 8.50 6.62 -22.18
C HIS A 290 7.49 7.66 -22.69
N GLY A 291 6.21 7.36 -22.51
CA GLY A 291 5.12 8.26 -22.79
C GLY A 291 4.00 8.06 -21.77
N LEU A 292 3.11 9.04 -21.67
CA LEU A 292 1.91 8.95 -20.86
C LEU A 292 0.69 8.98 -21.76
N ILE A 293 -0.24 8.05 -21.54
CA ILE A 293 -1.54 8.05 -22.22
C ILE A 293 -2.60 8.52 -21.24
N LYS A 294 -3.47 9.40 -21.73
CA LYS A 294 -4.66 9.89 -21.03
C LYS A 294 -5.93 9.24 -21.61
N TYR A 295 -6.77 8.66 -20.75
CA TYR A 295 -8.04 8.05 -21.13
C TYR A 295 -9.17 8.52 -20.20
N ASN A 296 -10.25 9.06 -20.75
CA ASN A 296 -11.39 9.52 -19.96
C ASN A 296 -12.32 8.33 -19.66
N LEU A 297 -12.51 8.02 -18.37
CA LEU A 297 -13.33 6.87 -17.93
C LEU A 297 -14.82 7.04 -18.22
N SER A 298 -15.29 8.28 -18.41
CA SER A 298 -16.66 8.58 -18.79
C SER A 298 -16.87 8.53 -20.31
N SER A 299 -15.78 8.49 -21.10
CA SER A 299 -15.89 8.47 -22.54
C SER A 299 -16.35 7.11 -23.03
N ARG A 300 -17.49 7.10 -23.71
CA ARG A 300 -18.00 5.91 -24.43
C ARG A 300 -17.49 5.84 -25.87
N SER A 301 -16.64 6.78 -26.31
CA SER A 301 -16.18 6.80 -27.70
C SER A 301 -15.06 5.79 -27.91
N SER A 302 -15.40 4.62 -28.47
CA SER A 302 -14.47 3.59 -28.92
C SER A 302 -13.69 3.96 -30.20
N HIS A 303 -14.00 5.11 -30.82
CA HIS A 303 -13.50 5.48 -32.16
C HIS A 303 -12.28 6.42 -32.17
N SER A 304 -11.82 6.94 -31.02
CA SER A 304 -10.62 7.78 -30.96
C SER A 304 -9.39 6.95 -30.57
N LEU A 305 -8.34 6.99 -31.39
CA LEU A 305 -7.06 6.33 -31.11
C LEU A 305 -6.44 6.87 -29.80
N LEU A 306 -5.92 5.99 -28.93
CA LEU A 306 -5.30 6.39 -27.66
C LEU A 306 -4.07 7.27 -27.87
N MET A 307 -3.35 7.07 -28.98
CA MET A 307 -2.18 7.88 -29.35
C MET A 307 -2.49 9.37 -29.53
N ARG A 308 -3.75 9.74 -29.79
CA ARG A 308 -4.14 11.17 -29.85
C ARG A 308 -4.03 11.84 -28.47
N ASN A 309 -4.09 11.07 -27.39
CA ASN A 309 -4.01 11.55 -26.01
C ASN A 309 -2.62 11.31 -25.41
N PHE A 310 -1.59 11.22 -26.26
CA PHE A 310 -0.20 11.08 -25.85
C PHE A 310 0.32 12.37 -25.21
N ILE A 311 0.98 12.22 -24.07
CA ILE A 311 1.69 13.29 -23.36
C ILE A 311 3.15 12.84 -23.19
N PRO A 312 4.13 13.61 -23.66
CA PRO A 312 5.54 13.29 -23.46
C PRO A 312 5.86 13.32 -21.95
N VAL A 313 6.72 12.41 -21.50
CA VAL A 313 7.27 12.44 -20.13
C VAL A 313 8.25 13.63 -19.98
N PRO A 314 8.50 14.13 -18.76
CA PRO A 314 9.39 15.28 -18.56
C PRO A 314 10.84 15.01 -19.02
N CYS A 315 11.30 13.77 -18.88
CA CYS A 315 12.62 13.32 -19.34
C CYS A 315 12.67 11.79 -19.40
N SER A 316 13.81 11.22 -19.80
CA SER A 316 14.04 9.77 -19.68
C SER A 316 14.14 9.38 -18.20
N LEU A 317 13.09 8.74 -17.69
CA LEU A 317 12.98 8.31 -16.30
C LEU A 317 13.28 6.81 -16.13
N THR A 318 13.84 6.46 -14.98
CA THR A 318 13.79 5.10 -14.41
C THR A 318 12.79 5.09 -13.26
N CYS A 319 12.20 3.94 -12.92
CA CYS A 319 11.26 3.82 -11.79
C CYS A 319 10.16 4.88 -11.79
N GLY A 320 9.63 5.21 -12.98
CA GLY A 320 8.53 6.16 -13.11
C GLY A 320 7.31 5.62 -12.35
N ARG A 321 6.76 6.43 -11.45
CA ARG A 321 5.54 6.14 -10.69
C ARG A 321 4.56 7.27 -10.86
N LEU A 322 3.29 6.92 -11.08
CA LEU A 322 2.19 7.86 -11.17
C LEU A 322 1.37 7.83 -9.89
N MET A 323 0.93 9.00 -9.42
CA MET A 323 0.12 9.09 -8.21
C MET A 323 -0.83 10.28 -8.27
N ASN A 324 -1.98 10.15 -7.58
CA ASN A 324 -2.99 11.20 -7.46
C ASN A 324 -2.81 11.91 -6.11
N LEU A 325 -2.40 13.18 -6.13
CA LEU A 325 -2.26 14.01 -4.93
C LEU A 325 -3.25 15.17 -4.98
N LYS A 326 -4.37 15.01 -4.26
CA LYS A 326 -5.49 15.96 -4.24
C LYS A 326 -5.96 16.32 -5.65
N GLU A 327 -6.25 15.30 -6.45
CA GLU A 327 -6.73 15.46 -7.82
C GLU A 327 -5.73 16.16 -8.76
N ARG A 328 -4.43 16.06 -8.43
CA ARG A 328 -3.32 16.46 -9.31
C ARG A 328 -2.52 15.23 -9.66
N LEU A 329 -2.26 15.05 -10.97
CA LEU A 329 -1.39 14.00 -11.44
C LEU A 329 0.06 14.36 -11.12
N VAL A 330 0.71 13.51 -10.33
CA VAL A 330 2.11 13.64 -9.96
C VAL A 330 2.88 12.45 -10.51
N MET A 331 4.08 12.73 -11.02
CA MET A 331 5.05 11.74 -11.45
C MET A 331 6.29 11.82 -10.56
N VAL A 332 6.74 10.68 -10.09
CA VAL A 332 8.04 10.51 -9.41
C VAL A 332 8.89 9.59 -10.26
N GLY A 333 10.17 9.92 -10.45
CA GLY A 333 11.04 9.10 -11.27
C GLY A 333 12.51 9.37 -11.05
N GLY A 334 13.32 8.34 -11.27
CA GLY A 334 14.76 8.38 -11.28
C GLY A 334 15.27 9.09 -12.54
N ILE A 335 16.21 10.01 -12.35
CA ILE A 335 16.87 10.76 -13.41
C ILE A 335 18.22 10.10 -13.68
N GLY A 336 18.38 9.49 -14.85
CA GLY A 336 19.62 8.82 -15.26
C GLY A 336 20.76 9.80 -15.61
N LYS A 337 22.00 9.29 -15.66
CA LYS A 337 23.13 10.03 -16.24
C LYS A 337 23.03 10.05 -17.77
N GLN A 338 23.39 11.18 -18.40
CA GLN A 338 23.35 11.35 -19.87
C GLN A 338 24.05 10.22 -20.65
N ASP A 339 25.16 9.68 -20.13
CA ASP A 339 25.93 8.60 -20.77
C ASP A 339 25.65 7.20 -20.20
N ARG A 340 24.91 7.11 -19.09
CA ARG A 340 24.62 5.86 -18.36
C ARG A 340 23.25 5.97 -17.67
N TYR A 341 22.21 5.65 -18.44
CA TYR A 341 20.82 5.74 -17.99
C TYR A 341 20.39 4.68 -16.99
N ASP A 342 21.19 3.63 -16.82
CA ASP A 342 21.08 2.64 -15.76
C ASP A 342 21.26 3.32 -14.39
N ILE A 343 22.27 4.19 -14.26
CA ILE A 343 22.61 4.80 -12.95
C ILE A 343 21.70 5.98 -12.63
N ILE A 344 20.94 5.85 -11.54
CA ILE A 344 20.12 6.93 -10.98
C ILE A 344 21.02 8.01 -10.34
N LYS A 345 20.99 9.22 -10.89
CA LYS A 345 21.66 10.41 -10.32
C LYS A 345 20.77 11.24 -9.40
N GLY A 346 19.45 11.14 -9.61
CA GLY A 346 18.46 12.08 -9.12
C GLY A 346 17.12 11.38 -8.94
N ILE A 347 16.29 11.79 -7.98
CA ILE A 347 14.86 11.50 -7.99
C ILE A 347 14.18 12.84 -8.19
N GLY A 348 13.34 12.96 -9.22
CA GLY A 348 12.55 14.16 -9.48
C GLY A 348 11.08 13.91 -9.23
N ILE A 349 10.36 15.01 -9.00
CA ILE A 349 8.92 15.04 -8.74
C ILE A 349 8.34 16.12 -9.66
N TRP A 350 7.36 15.73 -10.48
CA TRP A 350 6.69 16.61 -11.44
C TRP A 350 5.18 16.56 -11.27
N VAL A 351 4.52 17.70 -11.49
CA VAL A 351 3.05 17.81 -11.55
C VAL A 351 2.66 18.09 -13.00
N LEU A 352 1.62 17.41 -13.50
CA LEU A 352 1.07 17.71 -14.82
C LEU A 352 0.09 18.89 -14.73
N SER A 353 0.33 19.94 -15.52
CA SER A 353 -0.56 21.08 -15.72
C SER A 353 -1.01 21.13 -17.18
N GLY A 354 -2.25 20.74 -17.45
CA GLY A 354 -2.74 20.55 -18.82
C GLY A 354 -2.04 19.37 -19.50
N THR A 355 -1.05 19.68 -20.34
CA THR A 355 -0.19 18.71 -21.03
C THR A 355 1.30 18.94 -20.76
N GLU A 356 1.64 19.88 -19.88
CA GLU A 356 3.02 20.25 -19.55
C GLU A 356 3.39 19.77 -18.15
N TRP A 357 4.62 19.27 -18.01
CA TRP A 357 5.17 18.86 -16.73
C TRP A 357 5.91 20.00 -16.04
N GLN A 358 5.55 20.27 -14.79
CA GLN A 358 6.22 21.25 -13.94
C GLN A 358 7.04 20.53 -12.88
N GLU A 359 8.37 20.75 -12.86
CA GLU A 359 9.24 20.21 -11.81
C GLU A 359 8.93 20.89 -10.48
N VAL A 360 8.54 20.11 -9.48
CA VAL A 360 8.20 20.59 -8.14
C VAL A 360 9.42 20.55 -7.24
N ALA A 361 10.15 19.43 -7.29
CA ALA A 361 11.31 19.20 -6.46
C ALA A 361 12.22 18.13 -7.06
N ARG A 362 13.50 18.24 -6.70
CA ARG A 362 14.52 17.24 -6.96
C ARG A 362 15.16 16.85 -5.64
N MET A 363 15.37 15.55 -5.44
CA MET A 363 15.94 15.02 -4.22
C MET A 363 17.36 15.58 -3.99
N PRO A 364 17.64 16.25 -2.85
CA PRO A 364 18.97 16.74 -2.56
C PRO A 364 20.00 15.62 -2.33
N HIS A 365 21.26 15.84 -2.73
CA HIS A 365 22.36 14.87 -2.61
C HIS A 365 22.57 14.30 -1.20
N LYS A 366 22.29 15.06 -0.14
CA LYS A 366 22.38 14.56 1.25
C LYS A 366 21.46 13.37 1.54
N PHE A 367 20.32 13.26 0.84
CA PHE A 367 19.39 12.14 1.01
C PHE A 367 19.81 10.92 0.19
N PHE A 368 20.55 11.09 -0.90
CA PHE A 368 21.13 9.98 -1.66
C PHE A 368 22.00 9.09 -0.79
N GLN A 369 22.87 9.69 0.02
CA GLN A 369 23.75 8.96 0.94
C GLN A 369 22.98 8.10 1.95
N GLY A 370 21.77 8.54 2.35
CA GLY A 370 20.93 7.81 3.30
C GLY A 370 20.27 6.56 2.71
N PHE A 371 20.19 6.43 1.38
CA PHE A 371 19.73 5.21 0.72
C PHE A 371 20.82 4.14 0.57
N GLY A 372 22.08 4.46 0.88
CA GLY A 372 23.23 3.59 0.60
C GLY A 372 23.62 3.59 -0.88
N GLU A 373 24.05 2.45 -1.41
CA GLU A 373 24.11 2.23 -2.85
C GLU A 373 22.66 2.11 -3.34
N LEU A 374 22.18 3.15 -4.05
CA LEU A 374 20.99 3.00 -4.88
C LEU A 374 21.38 2.04 -6.02
N ASP A 375 21.21 0.74 -5.77
CA ASP A 375 20.85 -0.17 -6.85
C ASP A 375 19.70 0.50 -7.61
N ASP A 376 19.70 0.41 -8.95
CA ASP A 376 18.94 1.25 -9.91
C ASP A 376 17.40 1.26 -9.76
N VAL A 377 16.85 0.81 -8.62
CA VAL A 377 15.44 0.60 -8.40
C VAL A 377 14.99 1.15 -7.04
N PHE A 378 13.97 2.01 -7.03
CA PHE A 378 13.23 2.44 -5.85
C PHE A 378 11.72 2.34 -6.10
N ALA A 379 10.94 2.28 -5.02
CA ALA A 379 9.49 2.36 -5.06
C ALA A 379 9.04 3.73 -4.55
N SER A 380 7.93 4.24 -5.07
CA SER A 380 7.29 5.42 -4.50
C SER A 380 5.78 5.34 -4.61
N SER A 381 5.09 5.83 -3.59
CA SER A 381 3.65 5.98 -3.57
C SER A 381 3.27 7.20 -2.73
N GLY A 382 2.11 7.78 -3.02
CA GLY A 382 1.71 9.03 -2.38
C GLY A 382 0.23 9.30 -2.60
N THR A 383 -0.35 10.06 -1.69
CA THR A 383 -1.69 10.62 -1.77
C THR A 383 -1.73 11.86 -0.89
N ASP A 384 -2.83 12.61 -0.95
CA ASP A 384 -2.97 13.89 -0.25
C ASP A 384 -1.77 14.83 -0.55
N ASP A 385 -1.00 15.25 0.45
CA ASP A 385 0.21 16.08 0.26
C ASP A 385 1.54 15.34 0.53
N LEU A 386 1.52 14.01 0.69
CA LEU A 386 2.73 13.24 1.02
C LEU A 386 3.12 12.27 -0.08
N ILE A 387 4.42 12.26 -0.38
CA ILE A 387 5.07 11.30 -1.27
C ILE A 387 6.07 10.50 -0.44
N TYR A 388 5.96 9.18 -0.51
CA TYR A 388 6.86 8.25 0.12
C TYR A 388 7.76 7.61 -0.93
N ILE A 389 9.06 7.53 -0.63
CA ILE A 389 10.08 6.93 -1.49
C ILE A 389 10.84 5.90 -0.67
N GLN A 390 10.80 4.65 -1.12
CA GLN A 390 11.36 3.49 -0.45
C GLN A 390 12.48 2.88 -1.31
N SER A 391 13.58 2.47 -0.69
CA SER A 391 14.57 1.60 -1.33
C SER A 391 14.12 0.14 -1.26
N TYR A 392 14.27 -0.62 -2.35
CA TYR A 392 13.88 -2.04 -2.38
C TYR A 392 14.78 -2.92 -1.50
N GLY A 393 16.05 -2.56 -1.33
CA GLY A 393 17.03 -3.37 -0.60
C GLY A 393 17.12 -3.07 0.90
N ALA A 394 16.43 -2.03 1.38
CA ALA A 394 16.54 -1.53 2.73
C ALA A 394 15.20 -1.01 3.29
N PRO A 395 14.99 -1.07 4.62
CA PRO A 395 13.80 -0.51 5.28
C PRO A 395 13.78 1.03 5.35
N ALA A 396 14.51 1.72 4.47
CA ALA A 396 14.65 3.16 4.44
C ALA A 396 13.46 3.79 3.70
N LEU A 397 12.79 4.74 4.36
CA LEU A 397 11.63 5.45 3.84
C LEU A 397 11.83 6.96 3.93
N LEU A 398 11.96 7.60 2.78
CA LEU A 398 12.03 9.04 2.64
C LEU A 398 10.65 9.61 2.34
N ILE A 399 10.35 10.77 2.91
CA ILE A 399 9.06 11.42 2.79
C ILE A 399 9.29 12.82 2.23
N PHE A 400 8.54 13.16 1.19
CA PHE A 400 8.45 14.50 0.66
C PHE A 400 7.06 15.08 0.93
N ASP A 401 7.03 16.20 1.64
CA ASP A 401 5.82 16.97 1.92
C ASP A 401 5.64 18.01 0.82
N MET A 402 4.61 17.85 -0.01
CA MET A 402 4.29 18.73 -1.13
C MET A 402 3.88 20.13 -0.69
N SER A 403 3.23 20.26 0.47
CA SER A 403 2.73 21.54 0.98
C SER A 403 3.87 22.43 1.47
N HIS A 404 4.85 21.85 2.16
CA HIS A 404 6.01 22.58 2.70
C HIS A 404 7.25 22.48 1.80
N LYS A 405 7.22 21.64 0.76
CA LYS A 405 8.37 21.27 -0.08
C LYS A 405 9.56 20.77 0.73
N GLN A 406 9.30 19.92 1.73
CA GLN A 406 10.31 19.45 2.66
C GLN A 406 10.54 17.95 2.57
N TRP A 407 11.80 17.57 2.61
CA TRP A 407 12.26 16.18 2.65
C TRP A 407 12.57 15.77 4.09
N ARG A 408 12.12 14.59 4.51
CA ARG A 408 12.40 14.03 5.85
C ARG A 408 12.45 12.51 5.80
N TRP A 409 13.36 11.93 6.59
CA TRP A 409 13.37 10.49 6.81
C TRP A 409 12.29 10.08 7.81
N SER A 410 11.72 8.88 7.62
CA SER A 410 10.90 8.25 8.64
C SER A 410 11.74 7.82 9.84
N GLN A 411 11.09 7.41 10.92
CA GLN A 411 11.76 6.59 11.94
C GLN A 411 12.18 5.26 11.33
N LYS A 412 13.22 4.63 11.90
CA LYS A 412 13.70 3.31 11.46
C LYS A 412 12.53 2.32 11.47
N CYS A 413 12.25 1.71 10.31
CA CYS A 413 11.19 0.72 10.21
C CYS A 413 11.54 -0.52 11.07
N PRO A 414 10.59 -1.06 11.86
CA PRO A 414 10.82 -2.26 12.66
C PRO A 414 10.99 -3.54 11.83
N VAL A 415 10.62 -3.52 10.55
CA VAL A 415 10.79 -4.66 9.65
C VAL A 415 12.27 -5.03 9.54
N THR A 416 12.60 -6.27 9.91
CA THR A 416 13.96 -6.78 9.87
C THR A 416 14.26 -7.48 8.56
N LYS A 417 15.45 -7.22 8.03
CA LYS A 417 15.99 -7.96 6.88
C LYS A 417 16.52 -9.32 7.37
N ARG A 418 15.82 -10.41 7.06
CA ARG A 418 16.18 -11.79 7.43
C ARG A 418 17.30 -12.36 6.56
N PHE A 419 17.35 -11.99 5.27
CA PHE A 419 18.32 -12.51 4.31
C PHE A 419 18.86 -11.41 3.37
N PRO A 420 20.09 -11.55 2.82
CA PRO A 420 20.74 -10.50 2.02
C PRO A 420 19.94 -10.00 0.80
N LEU A 421 19.19 -10.89 0.13
CA LEU A 421 18.40 -10.59 -1.07
C LEU A 421 16.92 -10.32 -0.79
N GLN A 422 16.53 -10.18 0.49
CA GLN A 422 15.14 -9.89 0.83
C GLN A 422 14.77 -8.48 0.36
N LEU A 423 13.67 -8.40 -0.38
CA LEU A 423 13.13 -7.16 -0.91
C LEU A 423 11.99 -6.67 0.00
N PHE A 424 11.89 -5.34 0.07
CA PHE A 424 10.81 -4.67 0.76
C PHE A 424 9.81 -4.14 -0.25
N ASN A 425 8.53 -4.29 0.07
CA ASN A 425 7.42 -3.72 -0.66
C ASN A 425 6.65 -2.77 0.25
N GLY A 426 5.90 -1.86 -0.35
CA GLY A 426 5.07 -0.95 0.41
C GLY A 426 4.12 -0.14 -0.44
N PHE A 427 3.08 0.36 0.22
CA PHE A 427 2.05 1.18 -0.40
C PHE A 427 1.56 2.25 0.58
N CYS A 428 1.10 3.36 0.02
CA CYS A 428 0.51 4.47 0.74
C CYS A 428 -1.01 4.26 0.85
N PHE A 429 -1.63 4.57 1.97
CA PHE A 429 -3.10 4.54 2.10
C PHE A 429 -3.59 5.56 3.14
N GLU A 430 -4.81 6.06 2.98
CA GLU A 430 -5.43 6.93 3.98
C GLU A 430 -6.02 6.07 5.11
N PRO A 431 -5.69 6.30 6.37
CA PRO A 431 -6.27 5.53 7.46
C PRO A 431 -7.74 5.96 7.65
N ARG A 432 -8.68 5.20 7.08
CA ARG A 432 -10.13 5.51 7.06
C ARG A 432 -10.92 4.29 7.54
N PRO A 433 -11.12 4.08 8.85
CA PRO A 433 -11.79 2.89 9.37
C PRO A 433 -13.26 2.80 9.00
N GLU A 434 -13.88 3.90 8.61
CA GLU A 434 -15.30 3.97 8.24
C GLU A 434 -15.63 3.42 6.84
N ILE A 435 -14.61 3.19 6.00
CA ILE A 435 -14.80 2.79 4.60
C ILE A 435 -14.70 1.26 4.50
N ALA A 436 -15.61 0.64 3.75
CA ALA A 436 -15.63 -0.81 3.54
C ALA A 436 -15.75 -1.15 2.04
N PRO A 437 -15.18 -2.28 1.59
CA PRO A 437 -15.15 -2.70 0.18
C PRO A 437 -16.44 -3.35 -0.36
#